data_AF-A0A962THI3-F1
#
_entry.id   AF-A0A962THI3-F1
#
_cell.length_a   1.000
_cell.length_b   1.000
_cell.length_c   1.000
_cell.angle_alpha   90.00
_cell.angle_beta   90.00
_cell.angle_gamma   90.00
#
_symmetry.space_group_name_H-M   'P 1'
#
loop_
_entity.id
_entity.type
_entity.pdbx_description
1 polymer ?
#
loop_
_entity_poly.entity_id
_entity_poly.type
_entity_poly.pdbx_seq_one_letter_code
_entity_poly.pdbx_strand_id
1 'polypeptide(L)' 'MRHVPIESCRRQPDQQWLLTESTGLESTLRLHAIDCELALTEVYGKVELQNEADG' A
#
# COMPACT_ATOMS: atom_id res chain seq x y z
N MET A 1 -15.55 -6.84 -6.23
CA MET A 1 -14.21 -7.31 -5.79
C MET A 1 -13.87 -6.57 -4.50
N ARG A 2 -13.36 -7.25 -3.48
CA ARG A 2 -12.71 -6.56 -2.35
C ARG A 2 -11.32 -6.13 -2.81
N HIS A 3 -11.00 -4.85 -2.70
CA HIS A 3 -9.62 -4.38 -2.86
C HIS A 3 -8.87 -4.67 -1.56
N VAL A 4 -7.73 -5.36 -1.64
CA VAL A 4 -6.85 -5.58 -0.49
C VAL A 4 -6.13 -4.26 -0.19
N PRO A 5 -6.33 -3.58 0.95
CA PRO A 5 -5.66 -2.32 1.25
C PRO A 5 -4.14 -2.47 1.29
N ILE A 6 -3.42 -1.39 1.02
CA ILE A 6 -1.98 -1.30 1.32
C ILE A 6 -1.79 -0.55 2.63
N GLU A 7 -1.02 -1.16 3.53
CA GLU A 7 -0.64 -0.58 4.81
C GLU A 7 0.83 -0.16 4.79
N SER A 8 1.11 1.07 5.25
CA SER A 8 2.46 1.61 5.39
C SER A 8 2.69 2.13 6.79
N CYS A 9 3.70 1.57 7.47
CA CYS A 9 4.10 1.95 8.82
C CYS A 9 5.35 2.84 8.78
N ARG A 10 5.26 4.05 9.34
CA ARG A 10 6.39 4.99 9.43
C ARG A 10 6.67 5.37 10.88
N ARG A 11 7.91 5.17 11.32
CA ARG A 11 8.38 5.69 12.61
C ARG A 11 8.47 7.22 12.58
N GLN A 12 7.89 7.88 13.56
CA GLN A 12 7.94 9.32 13.75
C GLN A 12 9.10 9.71 14.69
N PRO A 13 9.53 10.99 14.70
CA PRO A 13 10.60 11.47 15.58
C PRO A 13 10.34 11.31 17.08
N ASP A 14 9.06 11.29 17.49
CA ASP A 14 8.60 11.08 18.87
C ASP A 14 8.55 9.59 19.28
N GLN A 15 9.14 8.72 18.45
CA GLN A 15 9.18 7.27 18.61
C GLN A 15 7.82 6.57 18.46
N GLN A 16 6.77 7.28 18.03
CA GLN A 16 5.51 6.65 17.66
C GLN A 16 5.55 6.07 16.24
N TRP A 17 4.61 5.19 15.94
CA TRP A 17 4.40 4.64 14.60
C TRP A 17 3.13 5.24 14.01
N LEU A 18 3.25 5.81 12.81
CA LEU A 18 2.11 6.21 12.01
C LEU A 18 1.80 5.07 11.02
N LEU A 19 0.60 4.51 11.13
CA LEU A 19 0.02 3.63 10.12
C LEU A 19 -0.76 4.48 9.12
N THR A 20 -0.51 4.28 7.83
CA THR A 20 -1.29 4.86 6.74
C THR A 20 -1.87 3.71 5.93
N GLU A 21 -3.19 3.67 5.82
CA GLU A 21 -3.91 2.73 4.96
C GLU A 21 -4.28 3.45 3.66
N SER A 22 -4.07 2.78 2.52
CA SER A 22 -4.44 3.28 1.20
C SER A 22 -5.30 2.25 0.47
N THR A 23 -6.42 2.71 -0.07
CA THR A 23 -7.39 1.90 -0.81
C THR A 23 -7.75 2.59 -2.11
N GLY A 24 -8.23 1.82 -3.09
CA GLY A 24 -8.57 2.34 -4.42
C GLY A 24 -7.34 2.44 -5.34
N LEU A 25 -7.59 2.36 -6.64
CA LEU A 25 -6.52 2.41 -7.66
C LEU A 25 -6.03 3.84 -7.90
N GLU A 26 -6.91 4.82 -7.72
CA GLU A 26 -6.65 6.25 -7.82
C GLU A 26 -5.72 6.81 -6.73
N SER A 27 -5.50 6.03 -5.67
CA SER A 27 -4.67 6.43 -4.53
C SER A 27 -3.18 6.31 -4.83
N THR A 28 -2.39 7.13 -4.11
CA THR A 28 -0.93 7.09 -4.12
C THR A 28 -0.39 6.88 -2.72
N LEU A 29 0.57 5.97 -2.56
CA LEU A 29 1.29 5.76 -1.32
C LEU A 29 2.58 6.59 -1.28
N ARG A 30 2.79 7.37 -0.22
CA ARG A 30 4.01 8.15 -0.01
C ARG A 30 5.06 7.37 0.79
N LEU A 31 6.19 7.07 0.17
CA LEU A 31 7.35 6.41 0.78
C LEU A 31 8.42 7.45 1.15
N HIS A 32 8.28 8.05 2.34
CA HIS A 32 9.16 9.14 2.80
C HIS A 32 10.64 8.77 2.89
N ALA A 33 10.98 7.51 3.18
CA ALA A 33 12.37 7.08 3.35
C ALA A 33 13.22 7.18 2.07
N ILE A 34 12.55 7.19 0.91
CA ILE A 34 13.19 7.23 -0.42
C ILE A 34 12.63 8.35 -1.30
N ASP A 35 11.93 9.32 -0.70
CA ASP A 35 11.31 10.45 -1.41
C ASP A 35 10.50 10.02 -2.65
N CYS A 36 9.69 8.97 -2.52
CA CYS A 36 8.93 8.38 -3.64
C CYS A 36 7.42 8.44 -3.40
N GLU A 37 6.67 8.69 -4.47
CA GLU A 37 5.21 8.49 -4.54
C GLU A 37 4.93 7.30 -5.45
N LEU A 38 4.14 6.35 -4.96
CA LEU A 38 3.85 5.10 -5.66
C LEU A 38 2.35 4.99 -5.90
N ALA A 39 1.93 5.01 -7.16
CA ALA A 39 0.53 4.84 -7.51
C ALA A 39 0.08 3.39 -7.26
N LEU A 40 -1.11 3.20 -6.68
CA LEU A 40 -1.62 1.86 -6.38
C LEU A 40 -1.88 1.05 -7.67
N THR A 41 -2.23 1.71 -8.78
CA THR A 41 -2.29 1.08 -10.11
C THR A 41 -0.99 0.37 -10.51
N GLU A 42 0.18 0.96 -10.22
CA GLU A 42 1.46 0.37 -10.56
C GLU A 42 1.80 -0.83 -9.67
N VAL A 43 1.38 -0.79 -8.40
CA VAL A 43 1.58 -1.89 -7.45
C VAL A 43 0.73 -3.08 -7.84
N TYR A 44 -0.60 -2.91 -7.95
CA TYR A 44 -1.48 -4.01 -8.31
C TYR A 44 -1.26 -4.50 -9.74
N GLY A 45 -0.74 -3.67 -10.64
CA GLY A 45 -0.32 -4.11 -11.98
C GLY A 45 0.87 -5.08 -11.98
N LYS A 46 1.62 -5.18 -10.88
CA LYS A 46 2.81 -6.05 -10.73
C LYS A 46 2.58 -7.23 -9.78
N VAL A 47 1.41 -7.31 -9.14
CA VAL A 47 1.11 -8.34 -8.15
C VAL A 47 0.14 -9.35 -8.74
N GLU A 48 0.55 -10.61 -8.78
CA GLU A 48 -0.36 -11.73 -9.02
C GLU A 48 -1.09 -12.06 -7.72
N LEU A 49 -2.33 -11.59 -7.59
CA LEU A 49 -3.18 -11.99 -6.47
C LEU A 49 -3.64 -13.42 -6.72
N GLN A 50 -3.13 -14.37 -5.94
CA GLN A 50 -3.67 -15.73 -5.94
C GLN A 50 -5.13 -15.66 -5.46
N ASN A 51 -6.08 -15.97 -6.34
CA ASN A 51 -7.45 -16.19 -5.92
C ASN A 51 -7.48 -17.46 -5.07
N GLU A 52 -7.97 -17.39 -3.83
CA GLU A 52 -8.30 -18.54 -2.99
C GLU A 52 -9.54 -19.31 -3.54
N ALA A 53 -9.53 -19.63 -4.83
CA ALA A 53 -10.63 -20.32 -5.52
C ALA A 53 -10.16 -21.56 -6.31
N ASP A 54 -8.98 -22.10 -6.00
CA ASP A 54 -8.63 -23.48 -6.31
C ASP A 54 -8.52 -24.27 -5.01
N GLY A 55 -9.67 -24.78 -4.57
CA GLY A 55 -9.88 -25.69 -3.45
C GLY A 55 -11.21 -26.39 -3.59
#